data_AF-A0A7S1C8N6-F1
#
_entry.id   AF-A0A7S1C8N6-F1
#
_cell.length_a   1.000
_cell.length_b   1.000
_cell.length_c   1.000
_cell.angle_alpha   90.00
_cell.angle_beta   90.00
_cell.angle_gamma   90.00
#
_symmetry.space_group_name_H-M   'P 1'
#
loop_
_entity.id
_entity.type
_entity.pdbx_description
1 polymer ?
#
loop_
_entity_poly.entity_id
_entity_poly.type
_entity_poly.pdbx_seq_one_letter_code
_entity_poly.pdbx_strand_id
1 'polypeptide(L)'
;LFSFLCGVAPTMHDMRLFDPALARGYSRLLALAPDDVKSLCADFEGLREGGAREAVTAANRDEFVTLKVAQDLVGSRNEQLTALCEGLRAAFAALSSDVAPLLELLAPADWQLLLCGDPYISADVLLSLAEWIGFDGDEAGRRTRQWLEKSVRDMTADQLRRLCQVA
;
A
#
# COMPACT_ATOMS: atom_id res chain seq x y z
N LEU A 1 -3.68 -3.12 3.53
CA LEU A 1 -3.17 -3.43 4.89
C LEU A 1 -3.33 -2.24 5.82
N PHE A 2 -2.69 -1.09 5.56
CA PHE A 2 -2.81 0.08 6.43
C PHE A 2 -4.25 0.60 6.59
N SER A 3 -5.06 0.55 5.53
CA SER A 3 -6.50 0.84 5.61
C SER A 3 -7.22 -0.07 6.64
N PHE A 4 -6.87 -1.36 6.69
CA PHE A 4 -7.44 -2.31 7.65
C PHE A 4 -6.99 -2.02 9.10
N LEU A 5 -5.71 -1.66 9.30
CA LEU A 5 -5.19 -1.26 10.62
C LEU A 5 -5.97 -0.09 11.24
N CYS A 6 -6.38 0.86 10.40
CA CYS A 6 -7.16 2.04 10.77
C CYS A 6 -8.68 1.79 10.81
N GLY A 7 -9.16 0.56 10.56
CA GLY A 7 -10.59 0.26 10.49
C GLY A 7 -11.32 0.91 9.31
N VAL A 8 -10.58 1.32 8.26
CA VAL A 8 -11.13 1.91 7.05
C VAL A 8 -11.57 0.79 6.10
N ALA A 9 -12.79 0.90 5.60
CA ALA A 9 -13.32 -0.05 4.64
C ALA A 9 -12.46 -0.09 3.36
N PRO A 10 -12.13 -1.28 2.84
CA PRO A 10 -11.33 -1.41 1.64
C PRO A 10 -12.08 -0.87 0.41
N THR A 11 -11.33 -0.25 -0.50
CA THR A 11 -11.87 0.43 -1.67
C THR A 11 -11.36 -0.20 -2.98
N MET A 12 -11.96 0.22 -4.09
CA MET A 12 -11.47 -0.16 -5.42
C MET A 12 -10.03 0.31 -5.66
N HIS A 13 -9.59 1.39 -5.01
CA HIS A 13 -8.19 1.82 -5.08
C HIS A 13 -7.26 0.80 -4.41
N ASP A 14 -7.59 0.32 -3.22
CA ASP A 14 -6.81 -0.70 -2.51
C ASP A 14 -6.70 -1.99 -3.34
N MET A 15 -7.78 -2.39 -4.01
CA MET A 15 -7.77 -3.57 -4.87
C MET A 15 -6.89 -3.38 -6.11
N ARG A 16 -6.80 -2.18 -6.69
CA ARG A 16 -5.86 -1.91 -7.80
C ARG A 16 -4.41 -2.07 -7.37
N LEU A 17 -4.09 -1.72 -6.12
CA LEU A 17 -2.75 -1.89 -5.58
C LEU A 17 -2.45 -3.36 -5.23
N PHE A 18 -3.46 -4.11 -4.78
CA PHE A 18 -3.32 -5.51 -4.38
C PHE A 18 -3.36 -6.50 -5.56
N ASP A 19 -4.41 -6.43 -6.38
CA ASP A 19 -4.60 -7.25 -7.58
C ASP A 19 -5.13 -6.39 -8.74
N PRO A 20 -4.22 -5.83 -9.57
CA PRO A 20 -4.59 -5.02 -10.72
C PRO A 20 -5.44 -5.77 -11.75
N ALA A 21 -5.30 -7.08 -11.87
CA ALA A 21 -6.04 -7.87 -12.86
C ALA A 21 -7.49 -8.03 -12.45
N LEU A 22 -7.73 -8.40 -11.19
CA LEU A 22 -9.06 -8.49 -10.62
C LEU A 22 -9.76 -7.13 -10.58
N ALA A 23 -9.02 -6.06 -10.23
CA ALA A 23 -9.54 -4.70 -10.26
C ALA A 23 -10.02 -4.25 -11.65
N ARG A 24 -9.31 -4.65 -12.71
CA ARG A 24 -9.76 -4.44 -14.10
C ARG A 24 -11.04 -5.21 -14.39
N GLY A 25 -11.18 -6.43 -13.87
CA GLY A 25 -12.41 -7.23 -13.97
C GLY A 25 -13.62 -6.49 -13.41
N TYR A 26 -13.52 -5.97 -12.19
CA TYR A 26 -14.60 -5.17 -11.59
C TYR A 26 -14.86 -3.86 -12.32
N SER A 27 -13.80 -3.17 -12.75
CA SER A 27 -13.95 -1.93 -13.53
C SER A 27 -14.70 -2.18 -14.84
N ARG A 28 -14.48 -3.34 -15.48
CA ARG A 28 -15.25 -3.76 -16.67
C ARG A 28 -16.70 -4.04 -16.31
N LEU A 29 -16.97 -4.75 -15.22
CA LEU A 29 -18.34 -5.01 -14.74
C LEU A 29 -19.13 -3.72 -14.50
N LEU A 30 -18.50 -2.71 -13.89
CA LEU A 30 -19.10 -1.38 -13.68
C LEU A 30 -19.33 -0.62 -14.99
N ALA A 31 -18.59 -0.93 -16.05
CA ALA A 31 -18.69 -0.27 -17.34
C ALA A 31 -19.66 -0.96 -18.33
N LEU A 32 -20.16 -2.16 -18.00
CA LEU A 32 -21.08 -2.90 -18.87
C LEU A 32 -22.40 -2.16 -19.10
N ALA A 33 -23.03 -2.37 -20.27
CA ALA A 33 -24.38 -1.90 -20.50
C ALA A 33 -25.37 -2.69 -19.61
N PRO A 34 -26.53 -2.11 -19.24
CA PRO A 34 -27.48 -2.77 -18.34
C PRO A 34 -27.94 -4.16 -18.79
N ASP A 35 -28.10 -4.37 -20.10
CA ASP A 35 -28.52 -5.65 -20.68
C ASP A 35 -27.41 -6.71 -20.59
N ASP A 36 -26.15 -6.29 -20.70
CA ASP A 36 -24.99 -7.17 -20.61
C ASP A 36 -24.75 -7.67 -19.17
N VAL A 37 -25.11 -6.88 -18.15
CA VAL A 37 -24.96 -7.30 -16.74
C VAL A 37 -25.79 -8.55 -16.46
N LYS A 38 -27.00 -8.64 -17.01
CA LYS A 38 -27.89 -9.81 -16.83
C LYS A 38 -27.31 -11.08 -17.44
N SER A 39 -26.51 -10.94 -18.50
CA SER A 39 -25.90 -12.08 -19.20
C SER A 39 -24.81 -12.79 -18.38
N LEU A 40 -24.29 -12.14 -17.33
CA LEU A 40 -23.25 -12.68 -16.48
C LEU A 40 -23.76 -13.73 -15.49
N CYS A 41 -25.08 -13.80 -15.26
CA CYS A 41 -25.71 -14.71 -14.30
C CYS A 41 -25.03 -14.71 -12.91
N ALA A 42 -24.54 -13.54 -12.48
CA ALA A 42 -23.92 -13.37 -11.17
C ALA A 42 -24.99 -13.08 -10.10
N ASP A 43 -24.72 -13.48 -8.87
CA ASP A 43 -25.55 -13.24 -7.69
C ASP A 43 -24.68 -12.81 -6.49
N PHE A 44 -25.30 -12.50 -5.36
CA PHE A 44 -24.62 -12.10 -4.13
C PHE A 44 -24.24 -13.28 -3.22
N GLU A 45 -24.13 -14.50 -3.75
CA GLU A 45 -23.77 -15.68 -2.96
C GLU A 45 -22.44 -15.46 -2.21
N GLY A 46 -22.45 -15.77 -0.91
CA GLY A 46 -21.31 -15.60 -0.02
C GLY A 46 -20.97 -14.15 0.35
N LEU A 47 -21.71 -13.15 -0.15
CA LEU A 47 -21.50 -11.74 0.18
C LEU A 47 -22.47 -11.21 1.23
N ARG A 48 -23.70 -11.69 1.23
CA ARG A 48 -24.72 -11.35 2.23
C ARG A 48 -25.76 -12.43 2.41
N GLU A 49 -26.52 -12.35 3.49
CA GLU A 49 -27.63 -13.25 3.77
C GLU A 49 -28.65 -13.20 2.63
N GLY A 50 -29.05 -14.37 2.14
CA GLY A 50 -29.98 -14.49 1.01
C GLY A 50 -29.40 -14.15 -0.37
N GLY A 51 -28.10 -13.81 -0.46
CA GLY A 51 -27.50 -13.30 -1.68
C GLY A 51 -27.54 -14.24 -2.90
N ALA A 52 -27.58 -15.56 -2.68
CA ALA A 52 -27.73 -16.55 -3.75
C ALA A 52 -29.08 -16.46 -4.50
N ARG A 53 -30.07 -15.77 -3.93
CA ARG A 53 -31.39 -15.55 -4.56
C ARG A 53 -31.49 -14.18 -5.22
N GLU A 54 -30.47 -13.35 -5.07
CA GLU A 54 -30.44 -11.99 -5.57
C GLU A 54 -29.47 -11.88 -6.74
N ALA A 55 -30.04 -11.70 -7.94
CA ALA A 55 -29.24 -11.50 -9.13
C ALA A 55 -28.58 -10.12 -9.16
N VAL A 56 -27.37 -10.06 -9.72
CA VAL A 56 -26.70 -8.80 -10.03
C VAL A 56 -27.37 -8.15 -11.24
N THR A 57 -27.70 -6.88 -11.08
CA THR A 57 -28.38 -6.02 -12.04
C THR A 57 -27.61 -4.71 -12.18
N ALA A 58 -27.95 -3.91 -13.19
CA ALA A 58 -27.35 -2.57 -13.35
C ALA A 58 -27.56 -1.65 -12.14
N ALA A 59 -28.63 -1.87 -11.34
CA ALA A 59 -28.95 -1.05 -10.19
C ALA A 59 -28.16 -1.41 -8.92
N ASN A 60 -27.75 -2.67 -8.75
CA ASN A 60 -27.03 -3.15 -7.56
C ASN A 60 -25.58 -3.59 -7.84
N ARG A 61 -25.07 -3.45 -9.08
CA ARG A 61 -23.69 -3.84 -9.43
C ARG A 61 -22.61 -3.09 -8.65
N ASP A 62 -22.83 -1.82 -8.32
CA ASP A 62 -21.87 -1.01 -7.56
C ASP A 62 -21.73 -1.55 -6.13
N GLU A 63 -22.85 -1.94 -5.53
CA GLU A 63 -22.88 -2.62 -4.23
C GLU A 63 -22.21 -4.00 -4.32
N PHE A 64 -22.52 -4.78 -5.36
CA PHE A 64 -21.90 -6.08 -5.60
C PHE A 64 -20.37 -5.98 -5.68
N VAL A 65 -19.86 -5.01 -6.46
CA VAL A 65 -18.41 -4.79 -6.59
C VAL A 65 -17.81 -4.35 -5.26
N THR A 66 -18.49 -3.47 -4.51
CA THR A 66 -18.02 -3.04 -3.19
C THR A 66 -17.87 -4.21 -2.22
N LEU A 67 -18.87 -5.10 -2.17
CA LEU A 67 -18.85 -6.29 -1.32
C LEU A 67 -17.79 -7.30 -1.79
N LYS A 68 -17.64 -7.51 -3.11
CA LYS A 68 -16.57 -8.37 -3.66
C LYS A 68 -15.18 -7.84 -3.31
N VAL A 69 -14.96 -6.53 -3.42
CA VAL A 69 -13.69 -5.90 -3.02
C VAL A 69 -13.40 -6.15 -1.54
N ALA A 70 -14.39 -5.98 -0.67
CA ALA A 70 -14.23 -6.25 0.76
C ALA A 70 -13.96 -7.74 1.05
N GLN A 71 -14.67 -8.64 0.38
CA GLN A 71 -14.49 -10.08 0.53
C GLN A 71 -13.08 -10.53 0.09
N ASP A 72 -12.60 -10.04 -1.05
CA ASP A 72 -11.35 -10.49 -1.64
C ASP A 72 -10.13 -9.86 -0.95
N LEU A 73 -10.24 -8.63 -0.46
CA LEU A 73 -9.17 -7.96 0.30
C LEU A 73 -9.12 -8.35 1.78
N VAL A 74 -10.28 -8.58 2.40
CA VAL A 74 -10.40 -8.80 3.85
C VAL A 74 -11.05 -10.13 4.17
N GLY A 75 -12.24 -10.41 3.61
CA GLY A 75 -13.06 -11.56 4.01
C GLY A 75 -12.30 -12.90 4.04
N SER A 76 -11.57 -13.23 2.97
CA SER A 76 -10.77 -14.47 2.88
C SER A 76 -9.60 -14.59 3.87
N ARG A 77 -9.23 -13.50 4.54
CA ARG A 77 -8.02 -13.39 5.36
C ARG A 77 -8.24 -12.61 6.67
N ASN A 78 -9.49 -12.45 7.08
CA ASN A 78 -9.87 -11.56 8.16
C ASN A 78 -9.23 -11.96 9.49
N GLU A 79 -9.18 -13.27 9.77
CA GLU A 79 -8.55 -13.81 10.98
C GLU A 79 -7.05 -13.47 11.03
N GLN A 80 -6.33 -13.67 9.92
CA GLN A 80 -4.90 -13.38 9.84
C GLN A 80 -4.62 -11.87 9.96
N LEU A 81 -5.43 -11.03 9.31
CA LEU A 81 -5.33 -9.59 9.42
C LEU A 81 -5.62 -9.10 10.84
N THR A 82 -6.62 -9.69 11.51
CA THR A 82 -6.98 -9.36 12.90
C THR A 82 -5.84 -9.72 13.85
N ALA A 83 -5.32 -10.94 13.77
CA ALA A 83 -4.19 -11.40 14.58
C ALA A 83 -2.94 -10.54 14.36
N LEU A 84 -2.65 -10.13 13.12
CA LEU A 84 -1.56 -9.22 12.80
C LEU A 84 -1.73 -7.85 13.49
N CYS A 85 -2.94 -7.28 13.43
CA CYS A 85 -3.24 -5.99 14.05
C CYS A 85 -3.13 -6.05 15.57
N GLU A 86 -3.64 -7.11 16.19
CA GLU A 86 -3.53 -7.33 17.64
C GLU A 86 -2.07 -7.48 18.07
N GLY A 87 -1.28 -8.27 17.34
CA GLY A 87 0.15 -8.43 17.59
C GLY A 87 0.92 -7.11 17.48
N LEU A 88 0.62 -6.30 16.47
CA LEU A 88 1.24 -4.98 16.29
C LEU A 88 0.89 -4.03 17.44
N ARG A 89 -0.38 -3.96 17.83
CA ARG A 89 -0.83 -3.12 18.97
C ARG A 89 -0.18 -3.56 20.28
N ALA A 90 -0.10 -4.87 20.52
CA ALA A 90 0.56 -5.41 21.70
C ALA A 90 2.05 -5.07 21.74
N ALA A 91 2.75 -5.15 20.60
CA ALA A 91 4.16 -4.79 20.49
C ALA A 91 4.39 -3.31 20.83
N PHE A 92 3.57 -2.40 20.31
CA PHE A 92 3.69 -0.98 20.63
C PHE A 92 3.36 -0.66 22.08
N ALA A 93 2.32 -1.29 22.65
CA ALA A 93 1.99 -1.13 24.07
C ALA A 93 3.13 -1.60 24.98
N ALA A 94 3.86 -2.64 24.58
CA ALA A 94 5.03 -3.13 25.31
C ALA A 94 6.25 -2.18 25.21
N LEU A 95 6.41 -1.47 24.10
CA LEU A 95 7.49 -0.50 23.91
C LEU A 95 7.24 0.81 24.67
N SER A 96 6.02 1.32 24.61
CA SER A 96 5.61 2.51 25.35
C SER A 96 4.09 2.55 25.50
N SER A 97 3.62 2.46 26.74
CA SER A 97 2.20 2.57 27.08
C SER A 97 1.59 3.91 26.66
N ASP A 98 2.42 4.96 26.60
CA ASP A 98 1.98 6.33 26.32
C ASP A 98 1.84 6.58 24.82
N VAL A 99 2.57 5.83 23.99
CA VAL A 99 2.56 5.96 22.53
C VAL A 99 1.44 5.14 21.89
N ALA A 100 1.04 4.01 22.50
CA ALA A 100 0.02 3.13 21.92
C ALA A 100 -1.30 3.83 21.57
N PRO A 101 -1.87 4.73 22.40
CA PRO A 101 -3.08 5.48 22.04
C PRO A 101 -2.88 6.45 20.86
N LEU A 102 -1.66 6.98 20.69
CA LEU A 102 -1.36 7.91 19.59
C LEU A 102 -1.33 7.19 18.24
N LEU A 103 -0.95 5.91 18.23
CA LEU A 103 -0.91 5.10 17.01
C LEU A 103 -2.31 4.80 16.46
N GLU A 104 -3.34 4.84 17.30
CA GLU A 104 -4.74 4.72 16.85
C GLU A 104 -5.21 5.96 16.06
N LEU A 105 -4.50 7.09 16.18
CA LEU A 105 -4.82 8.34 15.48
C LEU A 105 -4.19 8.43 14.08
N LEU A 106 -3.27 7.51 13.75
CA LEU A 106 -2.56 7.55 12.48
C LEU A 106 -3.48 7.17 11.32
N ALA A 107 -3.42 7.95 10.23
CA ALA A 107 -4.06 7.60 8.98
C ALA A 107 -3.26 6.48 8.27
N PRO A 108 -3.86 5.79 7.27
CA PRO A 108 -3.16 4.75 6.52
C PRO A 108 -1.82 5.21 5.90
N ALA A 109 -1.76 6.46 5.44
CA ALA A 109 -0.54 7.04 4.88
C ALA A 109 0.54 7.27 5.94
N ASP A 110 0.16 7.66 7.16
CA ASP A 110 1.10 7.87 8.26
C ASP A 110 1.68 6.52 8.73
N TRP A 111 0.85 5.48 8.77
CA TRP A 111 1.33 4.11 9.03
C TRP A 111 2.33 3.64 7.99
N GLN A 112 2.06 3.93 6.71
CA GLN A 112 2.99 3.62 5.64
C GLN A 112 4.31 4.39 5.82
N LEU A 113 4.26 5.68 6.12
CA LEU A 113 5.44 6.50 6.35
C LEU A 113 6.25 6.01 7.57
N LEU A 114 5.56 5.71 8.67
CA LEU A 114 6.17 5.24 9.92
C LEU A 114 6.91 3.92 9.73
N LEU A 115 6.32 2.98 8.99
CA LEU A 115 6.85 1.62 8.85
C LEU A 115 7.77 1.46 7.64
N CYS A 116 7.57 2.24 6.58
CA CYS A 116 8.32 2.12 5.32
C CYS A 116 9.29 3.29 5.06
N GLY A 117 9.24 4.35 5.86
CA GLY A 117 10.00 5.58 5.64
C GLY A 117 9.42 6.44 4.52
N ASP A 118 10.03 7.62 4.33
CA ASP A 118 9.66 8.54 3.25
C ASP A 118 10.12 7.98 1.89
N PRO A 119 9.23 7.78 0.92
CA PRO A 119 9.61 7.33 -0.42
C PRO A 119 10.35 8.41 -1.24
N TYR A 120 10.36 9.66 -0.78
CA TYR A 120 11.09 10.75 -1.41
C TYR A 120 12.55 10.76 -0.96
N ILE A 121 13.44 10.50 -1.91
CA ILE A 121 14.88 10.47 -1.70
C ILE A 121 15.50 11.66 -2.43
N SER A 122 16.10 12.56 -1.68
CA SER A 122 16.87 13.69 -2.23
C SER A 122 18.36 13.34 -2.26
N ALA A 123 19.01 13.66 -3.38
CA ALA A 123 20.45 13.55 -3.52
C ALA A 123 21.18 14.31 -2.41
N ASP A 124 20.74 15.52 -2.08
CA ASP A 124 21.41 16.34 -1.06
C ASP A 124 21.25 15.75 0.35
N VAL A 125 20.09 15.16 0.66
CA VAL A 125 19.88 14.46 1.95
C VAL A 125 20.80 13.24 2.02
N LEU A 126 20.85 12.41 0.98
CA LEU A 126 21.74 11.25 0.93
C LEU A 126 23.20 11.64 1.12
N LEU A 127 23.66 12.65 0.38
CA LEU A 127 25.05 13.12 0.46
C LEU A 127 25.38 13.76 1.81
N SER A 128 24.40 14.39 2.48
CA SER A 128 24.58 14.94 3.83
C SER A 128 24.71 13.85 4.91
N LEU A 129 24.13 12.68 4.68
CA LEU A 129 24.19 11.53 5.59
C LEU A 129 25.32 10.57 5.24
N ALA A 130 25.97 10.74 4.08
CA ALA A 130 27.01 9.85 3.61
C ALA A 130 28.32 10.03 4.40
N GLU A 131 28.82 8.93 4.94
CA GLU A 131 30.16 8.85 5.52
C GLU A 131 31.18 8.41 4.46
N TRP A 132 32.22 9.22 4.27
CA TRP A 132 33.23 8.99 3.23
C TRP A 132 34.48 8.33 3.82
N ILE A 133 34.52 7.01 3.81
CA ILE A 133 35.65 6.26 4.36
C ILE A 133 36.74 6.07 3.30
N GLY A 134 37.95 6.58 3.55
CA GLY A 134 39.11 6.37 2.68
C GLY A 134 39.23 7.33 1.49
N PHE A 135 38.36 8.34 1.36
CA PHE A 135 38.37 9.30 0.26
C PHE A 135 39.05 10.64 0.57
N ASP A 136 39.40 10.91 1.83
CA ASP A 136 39.94 12.22 2.24
C ASP A 136 41.49 12.28 2.24
N GLY A 137 42.17 11.13 2.16
CA GLY A 137 43.61 10.99 2.38
C GLY A 137 44.51 11.58 1.28
N ASP A 138 44.08 11.59 0.02
CA ASP A 138 44.86 12.10 -1.11
C ASP A 138 43.99 12.87 -2.13
N GLU A 139 44.65 13.48 -3.11
CA GLU A 139 43.96 14.28 -4.12
C GLU A 139 43.06 13.44 -5.04
N ALA A 140 43.46 12.19 -5.32
CA ALA A 140 42.70 11.27 -6.15
C ALA A 140 41.38 10.85 -5.46
N GLY A 141 41.42 10.55 -4.16
CA GLY A 141 40.26 10.25 -3.33
C GLY A 141 39.28 11.42 -3.29
N ARG A 142 39.78 12.64 -3.06
CA ARG A 142 38.93 13.85 -3.03
C ARG A 142 38.25 14.11 -4.37
N ARG A 143 38.95 13.94 -5.50
CA ARG A 143 38.36 14.05 -6.84
C ARG A 143 37.31 12.97 -7.09
N THR A 144 37.58 11.74 -6.65
CA THR A 144 36.65 10.62 -6.81
C THR A 144 35.36 10.87 -6.02
N ARG A 145 35.47 11.36 -4.78
CA ARG A 145 34.33 11.80 -3.97
C ARG A 145 33.53 12.89 -4.67
N GLN A 146 34.17 13.96 -5.15
CA GLN A 146 33.49 15.05 -5.86
C GLN A 146 32.75 14.56 -7.11
N TRP A 147 33.35 13.63 -7.85
CA TRP A 147 32.71 13.03 -9.02
C TRP A 147 31.49 12.19 -8.65
N LEU A 148 31.58 11.39 -7.57
CA LEU A 148 30.45 10.61 -7.05
C LEU A 148 29.32 11.52 -6.55
N GLU A 149 29.64 12.55 -5.77
CA GLU A 149 28.66 13.54 -5.30
C GLU A 149 27.93 14.22 -6.47
N LYS A 150 28.67 14.62 -7.51
CA LYS A 150 28.07 15.19 -8.72
C LYS A 150 27.17 14.17 -9.42
N SER A 151 27.63 12.94 -9.57
CA SER A 151 26.87 11.88 -10.24
C SER A 151 25.57 11.58 -9.51
N VAL A 152 25.58 11.54 -8.18
CA VAL A 152 24.39 11.36 -7.34
C VAL A 152 23.42 12.54 -7.49
N ARG A 153 23.91 13.78 -7.55
CA ARG A 153 23.04 14.95 -7.80
C ARG A 153 22.40 14.97 -9.19
N ASP A 154 23.10 14.41 -10.17
CA ASP A 154 22.61 14.30 -11.55
C ASP A 154 21.64 13.09 -11.75
N MET A 155 21.47 12.23 -10.73
CA MET A 155 20.56 11.08 -10.80
C MET A 155 19.09 11.52 -10.74
N THR A 156 18.26 10.81 -11.50
CA THR A 156 16.79 10.88 -11.37
C THR A 156 16.33 10.25 -10.06
N ALA A 157 15.12 10.59 -9.61
CA ALA A 157 14.53 10.00 -8.40
C ALA A 157 14.49 8.45 -8.45
N ASP A 158 14.22 7.86 -9.61
CA ASP A 158 14.22 6.40 -9.78
C ASP A 158 15.61 5.78 -9.66
N GLN A 159 16.65 6.48 -10.15
CA GLN A 159 18.05 6.04 -10.01
C GLN A 159 18.51 6.15 -8.55
N LEU A 160 18.16 7.23 -7.85
CA LEU A 160 18.42 7.38 -6.42
C LEU A 160 17.75 6.28 -5.61
N ARG A 161 16.47 5.95 -5.91
CA ARG A 161 15.80 4.82 -5.26
C ARG A 161 16.51 3.49 -5.51
N ARG A 162 16.95 3.23 -6.74
CA ARG A 162 17.73 2.01 -7.05
C ARG A 162 19.06 1.98 -6.32
N LEU A 163 19.74 3.12 -6.18
CA LEU A 163 20.99 3.22 -5.43
C LEU A 163 20.79 2.78 -3.97
N CYS A 164 19.75 3.29 -3.30
CA CYS A 164 19.41 2.92 -1.93
C CYS A 164 18.93 1.47 -1.75
N GLN A 165 18.60 0.75 -2.82
CA GLN A 165 18.21 -0.66 -2.78
C GLN A 165 19.39 -1.62 -2.92
N VAL A 166 20.54 -1.13 -3.41
CA VAL A 166 21.73 -1.93 -3.72
C VAL A 166 22.89 -1.65 -2.75
N ALA A 167 22.95 -0.44 -2.20
CA ALA A 167 23.92 -0.03 -1.18
C ALA A 167 23.58 -0.62 0.19
#